data_AF-A0A1F7QZ08-F1
#
_entry.id   AF-A0A1F7QZ08-F1
#
_cell.length_a   1.000
_cell.length_b   1.000
_cell.length_c   1.000
_cell.angle_alpha   90.00
_cell.angle_beta   90.00
_cell.angle_gamma   90.00
#
_symmetry.space_group_name_H-M   'P 1'
#
loop_
_entity.id
_entity.type
_entity.pdbx_description
1 polymer ?
#
loop_
_entity_poly.entity_id
_entity_poly.type
_entity_poly.pdbx_seq_one_letter_code
_entity_poly.pdbx_strand_id
1 'polypeptide(L)'
;MDQNYGYVNPAPQNGSPLSRKMLIVIGGSIFAIILAIILMVSTGSNSTSSQAQHLILRMESLQTILSDNETTRHLKNQELSNLVASFSLTQTTDINDLKIALSSQLPEKIDEKILANETDTTTASTIEEAYLKNKLDAVYAEVLTKKIASLQALIAELYGKTKDQKLKQTLESVNENLRKTGKQIDELSISN
;
A
#
# COMPACT_ATOMS: atom_id res chain seq x y z
N MET A 1 -15.40 59.80 33.18
CA MET A 1 -16.01 58.51 33.54
C MET A 1 -15.91 57.65 32.31
N ASP A 2 -15.14 56.57 32.19
CA ASP A 2 -14.23 55.85 33.08
C ASP A 2 -13.32 55.01 32.17
N GLN A 3 -12.10 54.68 32.59
CA GLN A 3 -11.17 53.85 31.84
C GLN A 3 -11.50 52.35 32.04
N ASN A 4 -11.28 51.51 31.04
CA ASN A 4 -10.92 50.11 31.30
C ASN A 4 -9.99 49.56 30.21
N TYR A 5 -8.85 49.04 30.67
CA TYR A 5 -7.84 48.35 29.89
C TYR A 5 -8.26 46.89 29.67
N GLY A 6 -8.07 46.38 28.45
CA GLY A 6 -8.22 44.97 28.14
C GLY A 6 -7.12 44.51 27.19
N TYR A 7 -6.14 43.78 27.72
CA TYR A 7 -5.16 43.02 26.94
C TYR A 7 -5.86 41.93 26.13
N VAL A 8 -5.53 41.81 24.84
CA VAL A 8 -5.74 40.56 24.08
C VAL A 8 -4.56 40.31 23.13
N ASN A 9 -3.71 39.39 23.59
CA ASN A 9 -2.74 38.50 22.94
C ASN A 9 -2.52 38.62 21.42
N PRO A 10 -1.26 38.68 20.92
CA PRO A 10 -1.00 38.49 19.49
C PRO A 10 -1.41 37.08 19.06
N ALA A 11 -2.10 37.00 17.93
CA ALA A 11 -2.57 35.75 17.34
C ALA A 11 -1.42 34.71 17.22
N PRO A 12 -1.65 33.43 17.55
CA PRO A 12 -0.67 32.40 17.26
C PRO A 12 -0.51 32.27 15.75
N GLN A 13 0.64 32.72 15.27
CA GLN A 13 1.19 32.43 13.96
C GLN A 13 1.70 30.98 14.01
N ASN A 14 0.84 30.01 13.69
CA ASN A 14 1.27 28.63 13.45
C ASN A 14 1.16 28.32 11.96
N GLY A 15 2.28 27.86 11.41
CA GLY A 15 2.57 27.79 9.99
C GLY A 15 1.60 26.97 9.15
N SER A 16 1.40 27.46 7.93
CA SER A 16 1.01 26.65 6.76
C SER A 16 2.10 25.63 6.41
N PRO A 17 1.89 24.70 5.46
CA PRO A 17 0.65 24.02 5.05
C PRO A 17 0.89 22.49 4.89
N LEU A 18 0.04 21.62 5.46
CA LEU A 18 -0.06 20.28 4.90
C LEU A 18 -0.77 20.41 3.55
N SER A 19 0.01 20.18 2.50
CA SER A 19 -0.31 20.48 1.12
C SER A 19 -1.66 19.89 0.72
N ARG A 20 -2.48 20.74 0.08
CA ARG A 20 -3.59 20.34 -0.78
C ARG A 20 -3.17 19.24 -1.74
N LYS A 21 -3.44 17.99 -1.37
CA LYS A 21 -3.80 16.91 -2.30
C LYS A 21 -4.96 16.14 -1.66
N MET A 22 -6.11 16.83 -1.64
CA MET A 22 -7.47 16.32 -1.89
C MET A 22 -7.63 14.80 -1.65
N LEU A 23 -8.06 14.38 -0.46
CA LEU A 23 -9.49 14.13 -0.13
C LEU A 23 -10.34 13.71 -1.34
N ILE A 24 -10.47 12.39 -1.53
CA ILE A 24 -11.68 11.79 -2.10
C ILE A 24 -12.18 10.76 -1.07
N VAL A 25 -13.28 11.11 -0.41
CA VAL A 25 -14.10 10.21 0.39
C VAL A 25 -15.02 9.45 -0.57
N ILE A 26 -14.88 8.12 -0.63
CA ILE A 26 -15.98 7.20 -0.92
C ILE A 26 -15.84 6.01 0.03
N GLY A 27 -16.82 5.88 0.92
CA GLY A 27 -16.96 4.72 1.80
C GLY A 27 -17.45 3.50 1.04
N GLY A 28 -16.97 2.32 1.46
CA GLY A 28 -17.62 1.05 1.18
C GLY A 28 -16.84 0.10 0.28
N SER A 29 -16.26 -0.91 0.95
CA SER A 29 -15.97 -2.25 0.44
C SER A 29 -14.67 -2.44 -0.36
N ILE A 30 -13.55 -2.46 0.37
CA ILE A 30 -12.31 -3.20 -0.01
C ILE A 30 -12.65 -4.62 -0.53
N PHE A 31 -13.74 -5.22 -0.06
CA PHE A 31 -14.22 -6.52 -0.53
C PHE A 31 -14.72 -6.49 -1.98
N ALA A 32 -15.39 -5.42 -2.42
CA ALA A 32 -15.88 -5.26 -3.79
C ALA A 32 -14.74 -5.04 -4.80
N ILE A 33 -13.64 -4.40 -4.38
CA ILE A 33 -12.45 -4.20 -5.23
C ILE A 33 -11.71 -5.53 -5.41
N ILE A 34 -11.51 -6.30 -4.34
CA ILE A 34 -10.91 -7.64 -4.43
C ILE A 34 -11.81 -8.59 -5.26
N LEU A 35 -13.14 -8.55 -5.08
CA LEU A 35 -14.06 -9.33 -5.90
C LEU A 35 -14.08 -8.90 -7.37
N ALA A 36 -14.01 -7.60 -7.67
CA ALA A 36 -13.94 -7.09 -9.03
C ALA A 36 -12.65 -7.54 -9.73
N ILE A 37 -11.52 -7.57 -9.01
CA ILE A 37 -10.24 -8.07 -9.51
C ILE A 37 -10.30 -9.58 -9.80
N ILE A 38 -10.92 -10.37 -8.92
CA ILE A 38 -11.13 -11.82 -9.13
C ILE A 38 -12.07 -12.07 -10.31
N LEU A 39 -13.11 -11.25 -10.50
CA LEU A 39 -14.06 -11.40 -11.61
C LEU A 39 -13.47 -10.97 -12.96
N MET A 40 -12.59 -9.96 -13.01
CA MET A 40 -11.88 -9.55 -14.23
C MET A 40 -10.89 -10.60 -14.75
N VAL A 41 -10.41 -11.51 -13.90
CA VAL A 41 -9.56 -12.66 -14.29
C VAL A 41 -10.29 -13.63 -15.24
N SER A 42 -11.62 -13.53 -15.37
CA SER A 42 -12.43 -14.49 -16.13
C SER A 42 -12.78 -14.11 -17.58
N THR A 43 -12.54 -12.87 -18.04
CA THR A 43 -13.11 -12.38 -19.33
C THR A 43 -12.13 -11.83 -20.37
N GLY A 44 -10.81 -11.89 -20.19
CA GLY A 44 -9.89 -11.51 -21.26
C GLY A 44 -8.51 -12.11 -21.05
N SER A 45 -7.98 -12.86 -22.01
CA SER A 45 -6.71 -13.61 -21.89
C SER A 45 -5.60 -12.82 -21.16
N ASN A 46 -5.36 -13.14 -19.89
CA ASN A 46 -4.42 -12.43 -19.03
C ASN A 46 -2.99 -12.69 -19.52
N SER A 47 -2.43 -11.76 -20.32
CA SER A 47 -1.06 -11.85 -20.81
C SER A 47 -0.05 -11.66 -19.67
N THR A 48 1.12 -12.29 -19.78
CA THR A 48 2.23 -12.11 -18.83
C THR A 48 2.59 -10.62 -18.67
N SER A 49 2.51 -9.84 -19.74
CA SER A 49 2.75 -8.39 -19.73
C SER A 49 1.72 -7.63 -18.88
N SER A 50 0.43 -7.93 -19.01
CA SER A 50 -0.61 -7.31 -18.18
C SER A 50 -0.37 -7.63 -16.70
N GLN A 51 -0.01 -8.87 -16.38
CA GLN A 51 0.25 -9.30 -15.00
C GLN A 51 1.50 -8.67 -14.40
N ALA A 52 2.55 -8.50 -15.20
CA ALA A 52 3.73 -7.76 -14.80
C ALA A 52 3.39 -6.31 -14.42
N GLN A 53 2.54 -5.64 -15.20
CA GLN A 53 2.07 -4.29 -14.90
C GLN A 53 1.25 -4.24 -13.60
N HIS A 54 0.27 -5.15 -13.45
CA HIS A 54 -0.52 -5.26 -12.20
C HIS A 54 0.38 -5.50 -10.98
N LEU A 55 1.37 -6.38 -11.08
CA LEU A 55 2.30 -6.66 -9.98
C LEU A 55 3.09 -5.40 -9.59
N ILE A 56 3.70 -4.71 -10.55
CA ILE A 56 4.51 -3.51 -10.25
C ILE A 56 3.64 -2.41 -9.62
N LEU A 57 2.46 -2.14 -10.18
CA LEU A 57 1.56 -1.10 -9.64
C LEU A 57 1.11 -1.41 -8.21
N ARG A 58 0.80 -2.67 -7.90
CA ARG A 58 0.43 -3.06 -6.53
C ARG A 58 1.61 -3.00 -5.57
N MET A 59 2.82 -3.35 -6.02
CA MET A 59 4.03 -3.23 -5.21
C MET A 59 4.31 -1.75 -4.88
N GLU A 60 4.15 -0.84 -5.85
CA GLU A 60 4.29 0.61 -5.68
C GLU A 60 3.17 1.21 -4.80
N SER A 61 1.93 0.74 -4.96
CA SER A 61 0.82 1.11 -4.06
C SER A 61 1.11 0.72 -2.62
N LEU A 62 1.60 -0.50 -2.39
CA LEU A 62 2.02 -0.94 -1.06
C LEU A 62 3.17 -0.09 -0.53
N GLN A 63 4.19 0.20 -1.35
CA GLN A 63 5.30 1.08 -0.97
C GLN A 63 4.82 2.48 -0.55
N THR A 64 3.83 3.03 -1.25
CA THR A 64 3.24 4.33 -0.91
C THR A 64 2.66 4.32 0.50
N ILE A 65 1.98 3.23 0.88
CA ILE A 65 1.39 3.06 2.21
C ILE A 65 2.46 2.86 3.28
N LEU A 66 3.50 2.08 2.98
CA LEU A 66 4.62 1.83 3.91
C LEU A 66 5.49 3.08 4.12
N SER A 67 5.56 3.97 3.14
CA SER A 67 6.36 5.20 3.19
C SER A 67 5.61 6.40 3.77
N ASP A 68 4.33 6.22 4.14
CA ASP A 68 3.55 7.29 4.76
C ASP A 68 4.01 7.52 6.20
N ASN A 69 4.91 8.48 6.35
CA ASN A 69 5.46 8.87 7.65
C ASN A 69 4.39 9.40 8.61
N GLU A 70 3.31 10.02 8.11
CA GLU A 70 2.27 10.54 9.00
C GLU A 70 1.50 9.38 9.64
N THR A 71 1.09 8.40 8.84
CA THR A 71 0.42 7.20 9.38
C THR A 71 1.32 6.43 10.35
N THR A 72 2.57 6.17 9.98
CA THR A 72 3.49 5.35 10.80
C THR A 72 3.88 6.00 12.13
N ARG A 73 3.92 7.35 12.21
CA ARG A 73 4.14 8.10 13.46
C ARG A 73 2.98 7.99 14.45
N HIS A 74 1.78 7.65 13.98
CA HIS A 74 0.59 7.51 14.81
C HIS A 74 0.32 6.07 15.26
N LEU A 75 1.10 5.10 14.79
CA LEU A 75 1.03 3.72 15.28
C LEU A 75 1.44 3.64 16.75
N LYS A 76 0.63 2.97 17.57
CA LYS A 76 0.91 2.80 19.00
C LYS A 76 1.81 1.58 19.27
N ASN A 77 1.66 0.55 18.45
CA ASN A 77 2.49 -0.64 18.46
C ASN A 77 3.86 -0.34 17.82
N GLN A 78 4.89 -0.22 18.66
CA GLN A 78 6.25 0.07 18.22
C GLN A 78 6.86 -1.06 17.40
N GLU A 79 6.52 -2.32 17.69
CA GLU A 79 6.99 -3.48 16.91
C GLU A 79 6.43 -3.45 15.49
N LEU A 80 5.14 -3.10 15.35
CA LEU A 80 4.51 -2.91 14.05
C LEU A 80 5.14 -1.74 13.29
N SER A 81 5.37 -0.61 13.95
CA SER A 81 6.03 0.56 13.35
C SER A 81 7.45 0.22 12.84
N ASN A 82 8.25 -0.47 13.65
CA ASN A 82 9.60 -0.89 13.27
C ASN A 82 9.60 -1.91 12.12
N LEU A 83 8.65 -2.85 12.14
CA LEU A 83 8.47 -3.82 11.07
C LEU A 83 8.11 -3.13 9.75
N VAL A 84 7.19 -2.16 9.79
CA VAL A 84 6.77 -1.38 8.61
C VAL A 84 7.92 -0.57 8.03
N ALA A 85 8.71 0.09 8.87
CA ALA A 85 9.88 0.83 8.43
C ALA A 85 10.92 -0.09 7.75
N SER A 86 11.19 -1.25 8.35
CA SER A 86 12.09 -2.26 7.78
C SER A 86 11.56 -2.82 6.46
N PHE A 87 10.25 -3.11 6.42
CA PHE A 87 9.59 -3.63 5.24
C PHE A 87 9.59 -2.62 4.09
N SER A 88 9.40 -1.33 4.36
CA SER A 88 9.49 -0.26 3.35
C SER A 88 10.84 -0.25 2.61
N LEU A 89 11.94 -0.53 3.33
CA LEU A 89 13.27 -0.62 2.73
C LEU A 89 13.43 -1.87 1.86
N THR A 90 12.99 -3.03 2.36
CA THR A 90 13.02 -4.29 1.60
C THR A 90 12.15 -4.20 0.36
N GLN A 91 10.93 -3.65 0.48
CA GLN A 91 9.97 -3.49 -0.59
C GLN A 91 10.50 -2.58 -1.71
N THR A 92 11.23 -1.51 -1.37
CA THR A 92 11.91 -0.67 -2.37
C THR A 92 12.92 -1.48 -3.19
N THR A 93 13.70 -2.34 -2.53
CA THR A 93 14.66 -3.23 -3.21
C THR A 93 13.92 -4.23 -4.10
N ASP A 94 12.89 -4.88 -3.56
CA ASP A 94 12.07 -5.88 -4.26
C ASP A 94 11.40 -5.29 -5.52
N ILE A 95 10.91 -4.04 -5.46
CA ILE A 95 10.35 -3.33 -6.62
C ILE A 95 11.41 -3.17 -7.72
N ASN A 96 12.62 -2.75 -7.36
CA ASN A 96 13.68 -2.53 -8.33
C ASN A 96 14.11 -3.84 -8.99
N ASP A 97 14.28 -4.89 -8.20
CA ASP A 97 14.65 -6.22 -8.70
C ASP A 97 13.57 -6.79 -9.63
N LEU A 98 12.28 -6.63 -9.26
CA LEU A 98 11.17 -7.01 -10.12
C LEU A 98 11.14 -6.24 -11.43
N LYS A 99 11.34 -4.92 -11.42
CA LYS A 99 11.37 -4.11 -12.65
C LYS A 99 12.49 -4.58 -13.59
N ILE A 100 13.65 -4.93 -13.05
CA ILE A 100 14.77 -5.47 -13.84
C ILE A 100 14.40 -6.83 -14.41
N ALA A 101 13.88 -7.75 -13.58
CA ALA A 101 13.53 -9.11 -13.98
C ALA A 101 12.35 -9.15 -14.98
N LEU A 102 11.41 -8.20 -14.88
CA LEU A 102 10.23 -8.08 -15.74
C LEU A 102 10.45 -7.15 -16.94
N SER A 103 11.66 -6.62 -17.15
CA SER A 103 11.95 -5.65 -18.22
C SER A 103 11.52 -6.12 -19.63
N SER A 104 11.57 -7.43 -19.91
CA SER A 104 11.11 -8.01 -21.18
C SER A 104 9.59 -8.18 -21.30
N GLN A 105 8.87 -8.12 -20.17
CA GLN A 105 7.41 -8.24 -20.08
C GLN A 105 6.73 -6.89 -19.94
N LEU A 106 7.44 -5.89 -19.44
CA LEU A 106 6.90 -4.55 -19.23
C LEU A 106 6.93 -3.75 -20.56
N PRO A 107 5.80 -3.12 -20.94
CA PRO A 107 5.81 -2.14 -22.01
C PRO A 107 6.59 -0.88 -21.60
N GLU A 108 6.99 -0.07 -22.57
CA GLU A 108 7.61 1.25 -22.32
C GLU A 108 6.68 2.18 -21.52
N LYS A 109 5.36 2.03 -21.71
CA LYS A 109 4.32 2.77 -20.99
C LYS A 109 3.28 1.81 -20.44
N ILE A 110 2.93 2.01 -19.17
CA ILE A 110 1.85 1.30 -18.51
C ILE A 110 0.53 1.59 -19.21
N ASP A 111 -0.29 0.56 -19.39
CA ASP A 111 -1.64 0.67 -19.94
C ASP A 111 -2.54 1.50 -19.02
N GLU A 112 -3.20 2.53 -19.57
CA GLU A 112 -4.02 3.46 -18.79
C GLU A 112 -5.22 2.80 -18.10
N LYS A 113 -5.80 1.74 -18.69
CA LYS A 113 -6.90 0.99 -18.07
C LYS A 113 -6.39 0.17 -16.89
N ILE A 114 -5.22 -0.45 -17.03
CA ILE A 114 -4.56 -1.15 -15.93
C ILE A 114 -4.23 -0.17 -14.79
N LEU A 115 -3.66 0.99 -15.12
CA LEU A 115 -3.37 2.04 -14.14
C LEU A 115 -4.63 2.54 -13.41
N ALA A 116 -5.71 2.81 -14.15
CA ALA A 116 -6.98 3.23 -13.57
C ALA A 116 -7.56 2.17 -12.63
N ASN A 117 -7.48 0.88 -13.00
CA ASN A 117 -7.98 -0.23 -12.20
C ASN A 117 -7.17 -0.47 -10.92
N GLU A 118 -5.87 -0.18 -10.94
CA GLU A 118 -4.97 -0.34 -9.78
C GLU A 118 -4.88 0.92 -8.91
N THR A 119 -5.54 2.01 -9.31
CA THR A 119 -5.54 3.25 -8.52
C THR A 119 -6.34 3.05 -7.24
N ASP A 120 -5.64 3.03 -6.11
CA ASP A 120 -6.26 2.91 -4.79
C ASP A 120 -6.80 4.26 -4.30
N THR A 121 -8.13 4.34 -4.21
CA THR A 121 -8.83 5.57 -3.78
C THR A 121 -9.41 5.47 -2.38
N THR A 122 -9.29 4.32 -1.70
CA THR A 122 -10.05 4.03 -0.47
C THR A 122 -9.19 3.73 0.74
N THR A 123 -7.94 3.29 0.54
CA THR A 123 -7.08 2.92 1.67
C THR A 123 -6.75 4.13 2.55
N ALA A 124 -6.45 5.28 1.96
CA ALA A 124 -6.09 6.48 2.73
C ALA A 124 -7.22 6.92 3.67
N SER A 125 -8.46 7.00 3.18
CA SER A 125 -9.63 7.34 3.99
C SER A 125 -9.92 6.27 5.05
N THR A 126 -9.72 4.99 4.73
CA THR A 126 -9.88 3.88 5.68
C THR A 126 -8.90 4.00 6.86
N ILE A 127 -7.64 4.33 6.57
CA ILE A 127 -6.60 4.52 7.59
C ILE A 127 -6.91 5.77 8.44
N GLU A 128 -7.31 6.87 7.81
CA GLU A 128 -7.69 8.11 8.51
C GLU A 128 -8.89 7.88 9.43
N GLU A 129 -9.94 7.21 8.97
CA GLU A 129 -11.08 6.85 9.80
C GLU A 129 -10.68 5.95 10.96
N ALA A 130 -9.78 5.00 10.75
CA ALA A 130 -9.30 4.11 11.80
C ALA A 130 -8.52 4.89 12.86
N TYR A 131 -7.72 5.87 12.46
CA TYR A 131 -7.06 6.80 13.38
C TYR A 131 -8.09 7.55 14.25
N LEU A 132 -9.10 8.16 13.63
CA LEU A 132 -10.16 8.88 14.34
C LEU A 132 -10.97 7.98 15.30
N LYS A 133 -11.08 6.70 14.98
CA LYS A 133 -11.79 5.69 15.79
C LYS A 133 -10.88 4.96 16.78
N ASN A 134 -9.62 5.38 16.94
CA ASN A 134 -8.62 4.74 17.81
C ASN A 134 -8.41 3.23 17.51
N LYS A 135 -8.47 2.87 16.22
CA LYS A 135 -8.28 1.50 15.68
C LYS A 135 -7.15 1.43 14.65
N LEU A 136 -6.28 2.45 14.61
CA LEU A 136 -5.27 2.61 13.57
C LEU A 136 -4.41 1.35 13.39
N ASP A 137 -3.76 0.86 14.44
CA ASP A 137 -2.84 -0.27 14.36
C ASP A 137 -3.48 -1.54 13.77
N ALA A 138 -4.68 -1.89 14.25
CA ALA A 138 -5.40 -3.08 13.81
C ALA A 138 -5.83 -2.96 12.34
N VAL A 139 -6.40 -1.82 11.94
CA VAL A 139 -6.85 -1.59 10.55
C VAL A 139 -5.66 -1.48 9.62
N TYR A 140 -4.56 -0.84 10.04
CA TYR A 140 -3.35 -0.72 9.26
C TYR A 140 -2.73 -2.10 9.01
N ALA A 141 -2.61 -2.94 10.04
CA ALA A 141 -2.18 -4.34 9.90
C ALA A 141 -3.08 -5.11 8.92
N GLU A 142 -4.41 -5.01 9.06
CA GLU A 142 -5.36 -5.67 8.16
C GLU A 142 -5.21 -5.21 6.70
N VAL A 143 -5.02 -3.91 6.46
CA VAL A 143 -4.77 -3.35 5.13
C VAL A 143 -3.49 -3.94 4.53
N LEU A 144 -2.40 -3.99 5.31
CA LEU A 144 -1.13 -4.54 4.85
C LEU A 144 -1.26 -6.04 4.53
N THR A 145 -1.86 -6.84 5.42
CA THR A 145 -2.09 -8.28 5.20
C THR A 145 -2.88 -8.54 3.91
N LYS A 146 -3.95 -7.77 3.65
CA LYS A 146 -4.74 -7.92 2.40
C LYS A 146 -3.94 -7.55 1.16
N LYS A 147 -3.13 -6.49 1.21
CA LYS A 147 -2.28 -6.07 0.09
C LYS A 147 -1.19 -7.08 -0.19
N ILE A 148 -0.55 -7.62 0.86
CA ILE A 148 0.43 -8.69 0.76
C ILE A 148 -0.21 -9.94 0.11
N ALA A 149 -1.36 -10.40 0.59
CA ALA A 149 -2.03 -11.57 0.02
C ALA A 149 -2.37 -11.39 -1.48
N SER A 150 -2.81 -10.20 -1.86
CA SER A 150 -3.08 -9.83 -3.26
C SER A 150 -1.82 -9.89 -4.14
N LEU A 151 -0.67 -9.44 -3.63
CA LEU A 151 0.62 -9.52 -4.30
C LEU A 151 1.09 -10.97 -4.44
N GLN A 152 0.98 -11.77 -3.38
CA GLN A 152 1.35 -13.18 -3.41
C GLN A 152 0.56 -13.97 -4.45
N ALA A 153 -0.73 -13.66 -4.62
CA ALA A 153 -1.57 -14.27 -5.66
C ALA A 153 -1.06 -13.94 -7.08
N LEU A 154 -0.71 -12.67 -7.35
CA LEU A 154 -0.14 -12.27 -8.64
C LEU A 154 1.24 -12.88 -8.89
N ILE A 155 2.07 -12.96 -7.86
CA ILE A 155 3.39 -13.60 -7.94
C ILE A 155 3.25 -15.08 -8.28
N ALA A 156 2.35 -15.80 -7.61
CA ALA A 156 2.08 -17.21 -7.88
C ALA A 156 1.63 -17.43 -9.33
N GLU A 157 0.78 -16.55 -9.86
CA GLU A 157 0.32 -16.64 -11.24
C GLU A 157 1.46 -16.39 -12.25
N LEU A 158 2.26 -15.33 -12.06
CA LEU A 158 3.41 -15.04 -12.91
C LEU A 158 4.47 -16.14 -12.85
N TYR A 159 4.73 -16.69 -11.66
CA TYR A 159 5.66 -17.78 -11.45
C TYR A 159 5.25 -19.03 -12.25
N GLY A 160 3.95 -19.35 -12.26
CA GLY A 160 3.39 -20.47 -13.02
C GLY A 160 3.48 -20.29 -14.54
N LYS A 161 3.49 -19.05 -15.04
CA LYS A 161 3.51 -18.73 -16.47
C LYS A 161 4.91 -18.52 -17.04
N THR A 162 5.86 -18.05 -16.24
CA THR A 162 7.20 -17.75 -16.74
C THR A 162 8.08 -19.00 -16.88
N LYS A 163 8.94 -19.00 -17.90
CA LYS A 163 10.04 -19.97 -18.07
C LYS A 163 11.42 -19.35 -17.76
N ASP A 164 11.47 -18.04 -17.54
CA ASP A 164 12.71 -17.34 -17.20
C ASP A 164 13.11 -17.67 -15.76
N GLN A 165 14.26 -18.34 -15.60
CA GLN A 165 14.77 -18.76 -14.30
C GLN A 165 15.14 -17.58 -13.41
N LYS A 166 15.67 -16.50 -13.97
CA LYS A 166 16.01 -15.30 -13.20
C LYS A 166 14.73 -14.66 -12.67
N LEU A 167 13.70 -14.55 -13.50
CA LEU A 167 12.39 -14.06 -13.05
C LEU A 167 11.78 -14.94 -11.97
N LYS A 168 11.87 -16.28 -12.09
CA LYS A 168 11.41 -17.19 -11.03
C LYS A 168 12.12 -16.96 -9.71
N GLN A 169 13.44 -16.83 -9.72
CA GLN A 169 14.23 -16.57 -8.52
C GLN A 169 13.87 -15.23 -7.88
N THR A 170 13.69 -14.18 -8.68
CA THR A 170 13.24 -12.87 -8.18
C THR A 170 11.84 -12.97 -7.57
N LEU A 171 10.88 -13.59 -8.27
CA LEU A 171 9.52 -13.79 -7.76
C LEU A 171 9.49 -14.59 -6.45
N GLU A 172 10.31 -15.63 -6.33
CA GLU A 172 10.41 -16.43 -5.11
C GLU A 172 11.00 -15.64 -3.94
N SER A 173 12.07 -14.88 -4.18
CA SER A 173 12.68 -13.99 -3.18
C SER A 173 11.68 -12.96 -2.65
N VAL A 174 10.98 -12.27 -3.56
CA VAL A 174 9.95 -11.28 -3.18
C VAL A 174 8.80 -11.95 -2.43
N ASN A 175 8.32 -13.10 -2.90
CA ASN A 175 7.24 -13.83 -2.23
C ASN A 175 7.62 -14.28 -0.82
N GLU A 176 8.86 -14.69 -0.61
CA GLU A 176 9.39 -15.05 0.71
C GLU A 176 9.47 -13.85 1.65
N ASN A 177 9.90 -12.69 1.18
CA ASN A 177 9.88 -11.45 1.96
C ASN A 177 8.45 -11.08 2.35
N LEU A 178 7.53 -11.04 1.38
CA LEU A 178 6.11 -10.78 1.60
C LEU A 178 5.48 -11.76 2.60
N ARG A 179 5.80 -13.06 2.48
CA ARG A 179 5.29 -14.11 3.38
C ARG A 179 5.79 -13.94 4.81
N LYS A 180 7.08 -13.67 4.98
CA LYS A 180 7.69 -13.46 6.30
C LYS A 180 7.10 -12.23 6.97
N THR A 181 7.03 -11.11 6.26
CA THR A 181 6.47 -9.88 6.81
C THR A 181 4.99 -9.99 7.08
N GLY A 182 4.20 -10.59 6.19
CA GLY A 182 2.76 -10.81 6.40
C GLY A 182 2.50 -11.62 7.66
N LYS A 183 3.27 -12.70 7.89
CA LYS A 183 3.18 -13.49 9.12
C LYS A 183 3.49 -12.66 10.37
N GLN A 184 4.53 -11.84 10.33
CA GLN A 184 4.90 -10.97 11.46
C GLN A 184 3.82 -9.92 11.74
N ILE A 185 3.22 -9.34 10.69
CA ILE A 185 2.09 -8.39 10.83
C ILE A 185 0.90 -9.08 11.49
N ASP A 186 0.55 -10.30 11.06
CA ASP A 186 -0.57 -11.06 11.63
C ASP A 186 -0.33 -11.37 13.12
N GLU A 187 0.88 -11.79 13.50
CA GLU A 187 1.27 -12.04 14.90
C GLU A 187 1.14 -10.79 15.78
N LEU A 188 1.54 -9.63 15.26
CA LEU A 188 1.44 -8.34 15.94
C LEU A 188 0.01 -7.82 16.03
N SER A 189 -0.87 -8.22 15.10
CA SER A 189 -2.29 -7.82 15.09
C SER A 189 -3.12 -8.56 16.14
N ILE A 190 -2.73 -9.80 16.51
CA ILE A 190 -3.43 -10.64 17.49
C ILE A 190 -3.01 -10.29 18.94
N SER A 191 -1.84 -9.67 19.11
CA SER A 191 -1.23 -9.41 20.41
C SER A 191 -1.68 -8.08 21.07
N ASN A 192 -2.58 -7.33 20.42
CA ASN A 192 -3.13 -6.03 20.84
C ASN A 192 -4.65 -6.11 21.10
#